data_AF-G7YK99-F1
#
_entry.id   AF-G7YK99-F1
#
_cell.length_a   1.000
_cell.length_b   1.000
_cell.length_c   1.000
_cell.angle_alpha   90.00
_cell.angle_beta   90.00
_cell.angle_gamma   90.00
#
_symmetry.space_group_name_H-M   'P 1'
#
loop_
_entity.id
_entity.type
_entity.pdbx_description
1 polymer ?
#
loop_
_entity_poly.entity_id
_entity_poly.type
_entity_poly.pdbx_seq_one_letter_code
_entity_poly.pdbx_strand_id
1 'polypeptide(L)'
;MCSCTCRIVLFSVNIAVGVVGFLIMLFGALLTWGRAVMEEQIRGFLKQAIVTLYGHKTAIEATELAQHALRITAPFGMIIFSFGTIIFLLCVFGCIGACCNSALCLKIYLGFLIFFTVLEIVALAFYYSRRSTVFNIVRRILKQSLLRYRSKESRDPHSMLFNVMMPPLHCCGLHNASDFDRAKDFDRQFNTTTGLIS
;
A
#
# COMPACT_ATOMS: atom_id res chain seq x y z
N MET A 1 7.44 -19.09 37.92
CA MET A 1 6.20 -19.29 37.14
C MET A 1 5.99 -18.25 36.02
N CYS A 2 6.69 -17.12 36.00
CA CYS A 2 6.43 -16.02 35.04
C CYS A 2 7.14 -16.13 33.66
N SER A 3 8.16 -16.99 33.49
CA SER A 3 8.96 -17.03 32.24
C SER A 3 8.30 -17.83 31.12
N CYS A 4 7.62 -18.93 31.44
CA CYS A 4 7.02 -19.81 30.44
C CYS A 4 5.78 -19.17 29.79
N THR A 5 4.87 -18.64 30.60
CA THR A 5 3.65 -17.98 30.13
C THR A 5 3.95 -16.77 29.24
N CYS A 6 4.91 -15.93 29.64
CA CYS A 6 5.30 -14.75 28.85
C CYS A 6 5.88 -15.13 27.48
N ARG A 7 6.72 -16.19 27.42
CA ARG A 7 7.26 -16.70 26.15
C ARG A 7 6.18 -17.27 25.24
N ILE A 8 5.23 -18.02 25.79
CA ILE A 8 4.10 -18.59 25.05
C ILE A 8 3.22 -17.47 24.46
N VAL A 9 2.91 -16.45 25.27
CA VAL A 9 2.15 -15.29 24.82
C VAL A 9 2.91 -14.54 23.72
N LEU A 10 4.19 -14.22 23.92
CA LEU A 10 5.01 -13.55 22.92
C LEU A 10 5.05 -14.32 21.60
N PHE A 11 5.23 -15.64 21.67
CA PHE A 11 5.25 -16.50 20.50
C PHE A 11 3.91 -16.50 19.76
N SER A 12 2.80 -16.70 20.48
CA SER A 12 1.46 -16.71 19.89
C SER A 12 1.11 -15.38 19.20
N VAL A 13 1.43 -14.25 19.82
CA VAL A 13 1.20 -12.92 19.25
C VAL A 13 2.07 -12.70 18.00
N ASN A 14 3.35 -13.05 18.05
CA ASN A 14 4.24 -12.89 16.89
C ASN A 14 3.84 -13.81 15.72
N ILE A 15 3.31 -15.01 15.98
CA ILE A 15 2.73 -15.83 14.91
C ILE A 15 1.52 -15.15 14.29
N ALA A 16 0.56 -14.70 15.09
CA ALA A 16 -0.64 -14.05 14.57
C ALA A 16 -0.31 -12.81 13.73
N VAL A 17 0.54 -11.92 14.25
CA VAL A 17 1.00 -10.72 13.54
C VAL A 17 1.85 -11.09 12.33
N GLY A 18 2.69 -12.12 12.43
CA GLY A 18 3.52 -12.61 11.34
C GLY A 18 2.69 -13.15 10.17
N VAL A 19 1.60 -13.89 10.44
CA VAL A 19 0.66 -14.34 9.41
C VAL A 19 0.01 -13.15 8.71
N VAL A 20 -0.45 -12.15 9.46
CA VAL A 20 -1.01 -10.93 8.89
C VAL A 20 0.03 -10.19 8.03
N GLY A 21 1.25 -10.04 8.53
CA GLY A 21 2.36 -9.43 7.78
C GLY A 21 2.69 -10.18 6.49
N PHE A 22 2.67 -11.51 6.52
CA PHE A 22 2.87 -12.36 5.34
C PHE A 22 1.76 -12.18 4.30
N LEU A 23 0.49 -12.14 4.72
CA LEU A 23 -0.63 -11.88 3.82
C LEU A 23 -0.54 -10.49 3.17
N ILE A 24 -0.18 -9.47 3.95
CA ILE A 24 0.07 -8.10 3.45
C ILE A 24 1.22 -8.10 2.43
N MET A 25 2.32 -8.79 2.74
CA MET A 25 3.47 -8.92 1.84
C MET A 25 3.07 -9.59 0.52
N LEU A 26 2.33 -10.71 0.56
CA LEU A 26 1.83 -11.39 -0.65
C LEU A 26 0.91 -10.49 -1.46
N PHE A 27 0.00 -9.77 -0.80
CA PHE A 27 -0.88 -8.83 -1.47
C PHE A 27 -0.10 -7.68 -2.12
N GLY A 28 0.87 -7.09 -1.43
CA GLY A 28 1.75 -6.06 -1.98
C GLY A 28 2.58 -6.55 -3.16
N ALA A 29 3.12 -7.78 -3.08
CA ALA A 29 3.85 -8.43 -4.16
C ALA A 29 2.94 -8.66 -5.39
N LEU A 30 1.71 -9.13 -5.17
CA LEU A 30 0.71 -9.31 -6.22
C LEU A 30 0.35 -7.98 -6.89
N LEU A 31 0.18 -6.89 -6.13
CA LEU A 31 -0.09 -5.58 -6.71
C LEU A 31 1.09 -5.05 -7.54
N THR A 32 2.32 -5.30 -7.08
CA THR A 32 3.55 -4.81 -7.72
C THR A 32 3.89 -5.58 -9.00
N TRP A 33 3.92 -6.91 -8.91
CA TRP A 33 4.40 -7.80 -9.96
C TRP A 33 3.29 -8.59 -10.63
N GLY A 34 2.03 -8.38 -10.25
CA GLY A 34 0.88 -9.14 -10.77
C GLY A 34 0.83 -9.15 -12.29
N ARG A 35 1.19 -8.06 -12.99
CA ARG A 35 1.25 -8.04 -14.46
C ARG A 35 2.27 -9.02 -15.03
N ALA A 36 3.49 -9.01 -14.50
CA ALA A 36 4.57 -9.87 -14.96
C ALA A 36 4.21 -11.34 -14.69
N VAL A 37 3.65 -11.63 -13.51
CA VAL A 37 3.12 -12.97 -13.17
C VAL A 37 1.98 -13.39 -14.11
N MET A 38 1.03 -12.48 -14.40
CA MET A 38 -0.05 -12.72 -15.35
C MET A 38 0.46 -12.97 -16.77
N GLU A 39 1.58 -12.37 -17.12
CA GLU A 39 2.15 -12.44 -18.46
C GLU A 39 3.08 -13.67 -18.65
N GLU A 40 3.80 -14.08 -17.59
CA GLU A 40 4.87 -15.07 -17.65
C GLU A 40 4.44 -16.47 -17.16
N GLN A 41 3.51 -16.59 -16.20
CA GLN A 41 3.04 -17.89 -15.68
C GLN A 41 1.64 -18.32 -16.14
N ILE A 42 0.70 -17.39 -16.27
CA ILE A 42 -0.72 -17.70 -16.64
C ILE A 42 -0.86 -18.11 -18.11
N ARG A 43 0.09 -17.72 -18.97
CA ARG A 43 0.11 -18.05 -20.41
C ARG A 43 0.23 -19.56 -20.67
N GLY A 44 0.90 -20.32 -19.80
CA GLY A 44 1.15 -21.75 -19.99
C GLY A 44 0.01 -22.67 -19.57
N PHE A 45 -0.70 -22.36 -18.48
CA PHE A 45 -1.70 -23.27 -17.89
C PHE A 45 -3.13 -22.73 -17.87
N LEU A 46 -3.29 -21.40 -17.76
CA LEU A 46 -4.57 -20.80 -17.41
C LEU A 46 -5.27 -20.13 -18.61
N LYS A 47 -4.54 -19.69 -19.64
CA LYS A 47 -5.16 -19.17 -20.89
C LYS A 47 -6.10 -20.18 -21.53
N GLN A 48 -5.69 -21.45 -21.56
CA GLN A 48 -6.50 -22.51 -22.15
C GLN A 48 -7.75 -22.79 -21.32
N ALA A 49 -7.63 -22.85 -19.99
CA ALA A 49 -8.76 -23.06 -19.09
C ALA A 49 -9.75 -21.87 -19.07
N ILE A 50 -9.24 -20.63 -19.03
CA ILE A 50 -10.08 -19.41 -18.98
C ILE A 50 -10.83 -19.20 -20.30
N VAL A 51 -10.18 -19.36 -21.46
CA VAL A 51 -10.85 -19.20 -22.75
C VAL A 51 -11.91 -20.28 -22.96
N THR A 52 -11.68 -21.49 -22.43
CA THR A 52 -12.64 -22.61 -22.50
C THR A 52 -13.82 -22.43 -21.56
N LEU A 53 -13.62 -21.88 -20.35
CA LEU A 53 -14.68 -21.72 -19.35
C LEU A 53 -15.49 -20.41 -19.49
N TYR A 54 -14.84 -19.30 -19.86
CA TYR A 54 -15.47 -17.98 -19.92
C TYR A 54 -15.78 -17.51 -21.35
N GLY A 55 -15.14 -18.08 -22.37
CA GLY A 55 -15.23 -17.64 -23.77
C GLY A 55 -14.18 -16.58 -24.14
N HIS A 56 -13.84 -16.50 -25.43
CA HIS A 56 -12.69 -15.69 -25.87
C HIS A 56 -12.89 -14.18 -25.67
N LYS A 57 -14.10 -13.66 -25.91
CA LYS A 57 -14.41 -12.21 -25.86
C LYS A 57 -14.40 -11.64 -24.44
N THR A 58 -15.01 -12.35 -23.50
CA THR A 58 -15.11 -12.00 -22.07
C THR A 58 -13.77 -12.14 -21.34
N ALA A 59 -12.95 -13.14 -21.70
CA ALA A 59 -11.61 -13.30 -21.13
C ALA A 59 -10.70 -12.10 -21.44
N ILE A 60 -10.78 -11.57 -22.67
CA ILE A 60 -9.99 -10.40 -23.10
C ILE A 60 -10.40 -9.16 -22.29
N GLU A 61 -11.69 -8.90 -22.16
CA GLU A 61 -12.21 -7.73 -21.41
C GLU A 61 -11.83 -7.77 -19.93
N ALA A 62 -11.91 -8.95 -19.29
CA ALA A 62 -11.50 -9.12 -17.89
C ALA A 62 -9.99 -8.90 -17.69
N THR A 63 -9.16 -9.35 -18.64
CA THR A 63 -7.70 -9.14 -18.55
C THR A 63 -7.29 -7.69 -18.74
N GLU A 64 -7.94 -6.96 -19.64
CA GLU A 64 -7.69 -5.53 -19.87
C GLU A 64 -8.02 -4.71 -18.61
N LEU A 65 -9.15 -4.98 -17.96
CA LEU A 65 -9.53 -4.31 -16.72
C LEU A 65 -8.50 -4.56 -15.59
N ALA A 66 -8.05 -5.81 -15.44
CA ALA A 66 -7.03 -6.17 -14.45
C ALA A 66 -5.68 -5.50 -14.79
N GLN A 67 -5.31 -5.44 -16.06
CA GLN A 67 -4.12 -4.75 -16.57
C GLN A 67 -4.23 -3.23 -16.60
N HIS A 68 -5.39 -2.62 -16.38
CA HIS A 68 -5.45 -1.19 -16.04
C HIS A 68 -5.35 -1.01 -14.53
N ALA A 69 -6.11 -1.78 -13.75
CA ALA A 69 -6.13 -1.68 -12.29
C ALA A 69 -4.74 -1.89 -11.67
N LEU A 70 -4.04 -2.96 -12.06
CA LEU A 70 -2.69 -3.27 -11.55
C LEU A 70 -1.65 -2.18 -11.88
N ARG A 71 -1.93 -1.23 -12.78
CA ARG A 71 -0.92 -0.26 -13.30
C ARG A 71 -0.87 0.90 -12.36
N ILE A 72 -2.08 1.31 -11.99
CA ILE A 72 -2.39 2.37 -11.08
C ILE A 72 -2.03 1.93 -9.65
N THR A 73 -2.25 0.65 -9.30
CA THR A 73 -1.96 0.15 -7.95
C THR A 73 -0.54 -0.38 -7.75
N ALA A 74 0.22 -0.68 -8.81
CA ALA A 74 1.60 -1.19 -8.71
C ALA A 74 2.51 -0.37 -7.78
N PRO A 75 2.57 0.97 -7.84
CA PRO A 75 3.46 1.71 -6.96
C PRO A 75 3.01 1.64 -5.48
N PHE A 76 1.72 1.44 -5.21
CA PHE A 76 1.22 1.21 -3.85
C PHE A 76 1.60 -0.18 -3.36
N GLY A 77 1.54 -1.16 -4.26
CA GLY A 77 2.03 -2.50 -4.04
C GLY A 77 3.44 -2.50 -3.46
N MET A 78 4.35 -1.65 -3.98
CA MET A 78 5.72 -1.56 -3.48
C MET A 78 5.82 -1.10 -2.03
N ILE A 79 5.00 -0.11 -1.64
CA ILE A 79 4.94 0.39 -0.26
C ILE A 79 4.35 -0.68 0.66
N ILE A 80 3.24 -1.29 0.27
CA ILE A 80 2.58 -2.34 1.05
C ILE A 80 3.51 -3.55 1.22
N PHE A 81 4.22 -3.94 0.16
CA PHE A 81 5.20 -5.01 0.16
C PHE A 81 6.36 -4.73 1.13
N SER A 82 6.91 -3.51 1.12
CA SER A 82 8.03 -3.16 2.01
C SER A 82 7.61 -3.18 3.48
N PHE A 83 6.45 -2.62 3.82
CA PHE A 83 5.90 -2.69 5.18
C PHE A 83 5.59 -4.13 5.61
N GLY A 84 4.94 -4.92 4.75
CA GLY A 84 4.64 -6.33 5.03
C GLY A 84 5.91 -7.14 5.28
N THR A 85 6.96 -6.90 4.50
CA THR A 85 8.27 -7.56 4.67
C THR A 85 8.92 -7.20 6.01
N ILE A 86 8.93 -5.92 6.39
CA ILE A 86 9.50 -5.47 7.67
C ILE A 86 8.76 -6.11 8.84
N ILE A 87 7.41 -6.09 8.82
CA ILE A 87 6.59 -6.68 9.88
C ILE A 87 6.85 -8.19 9.98
N PHE A 88 6.88 -8.89 8.85
CA PHE A 88 7.14 -10.31 8.80
C PHE A 88 8.52 -10.67 9.36
N LEU A 89 9.59 -9.96 8.95
CA LEU A 89 10.94 -10.18 9.46
C LEU A 89 11.06 -9.93 10.96
N LEU A 90 10.43 -8.86 11.48
CA LEU A 90 10.39 -8.59 12.92
C LEU A 90 9.71 -9.74 13.69
N CYS A 91 8.61 -10.28 13.16
CA CYS A 91 7.92 -11.42 13.76
C CYS A 91 8.77 -12.70 13.71
N VAL A 92 9.49 -12.94 12.62
CA VAL A 92 10.44 -14.08 12.50
C VAL A 92 11.53 -13.98 13.55
N PHE A 93 12.15 -12.80 13.74
CA PHE A 93 13.14 -12.60 14.80
C PHE A 93 12.55 -12.78 16.21
N GLY A 94 11.31 -12.33 16.44
CA GLY A 94 10.58 -12.55 17.69
C GLY A 94 10.33 -14.04 17.97
N CYS A 95 9.87 -14.78 16.96
CA CYS A 95 9.65 -16.24 17.04
C CYS A 95 10.95 -17.00 17.28
N ILE A 96 12.03 -16.70 16.54
CA ILE A 96 13.35 -17.34 16.73
C ILE A 96 13.91 -17.01 18.12
N GLY A 97 13.78 -15.77 18.59
CA GLY A 97 14.19 -15.36 19.94
C GLY A 97 13.47 -16.14 21.03
N ALA A 98 12.16 -16.38 20.86
CA ALA A 98 11.35 -17.16 21.78
C ALA A 98 11.68 -18.67 21.75
N CYS A 99 11.81 -19.27 20.55
CA CYS A 99 12.06 -20.71 20.37
C CYS A 99 13.50 -21.12 20.69
N CYS A 100 14.48 -20.37 20.18
CA CYS A 100 15.90 -20.73 20.29
C CYS A 100 16.57 -20.14 21.55
N ASN A 101 15.80 -19.47 22.42
CA ASN A 101 16.31 -18.77 23.60
C ASN A 101 17.49 -17.81 23.29
N SER A 102 17.53 -17.27 22.06
CA SER A 102 18.62 -16.42 21.59
C SER A 102 18.44 -15.00 22.12
N ALA A 103 19.25 -14.64 23.12
CA ALA A 103 19.21 -13.32 23.73
C ALA A 103 19.52 -12.19 22.72
N LEU A 104 20.35 -12.46 21.69
CA LEU A 104 20.68 -11.46 20.67
C LEU A 104 19.48 -11.14 19.77
N CYS A 105 18.78 -12.16 19.26
CA CYS A 105 17.59 -11.97 18.42
C CYS A 105 16.49 -11.23 19.19
N LEU A 106 16.28 -11.60 20.47
CA LEU A 106 15.29 -10.94 21.31
C LEU A 106 15.65 -9.47 21.62
N LYS A 107 16.94 -9.17 21.83
CA LYS A 107 17.41 -7.78 22.01
C LYS A 107 17.21 -6.92 20.78
N ILE A 108 17.50 -7.45 19.59
CA ILE A 108 17.28 -6.74 18.32
C ILE A 108 15.79 -6.47 18.13
N TYR A 109 14.95 -7.50 18.29
CA TYR A 109 13.50 -7.37 18.22
C TYR A 109 12.96 -6.29 19.17
N LEU A 110 13.36 -6.35 20.45
CA LEU A 110 12.94 -5.38 21.46
C LEU A 110 13.45 -3.97 21.15
N GLY A 111 14.68 -3.84 20.64
CA GLY A 111 15.24 -2.56 20.21
C GLY A 111 14.41 -1.89 19.11
N PHE A 112 14.01 -2.65 18.09
CA PHE A 112 13.12 -2.15 17.05
C PHE A 112 11.74 -1.80 17.59
N LEU A 113 11.14 -2.63 18.46
CA LEU A 113 9.84 -2.32 19.07
C LEU A 113 9.87 -1.03 19.89
N ILE A 114 10.91 -0.85 20.72
CA ILE A 114 11.07 0.38 21.51
C ILE A 114 11.25 1.58 20.59
N PHE A 115 12.08 1.45 19.55
CA PHE A 115 12.30 2.52 18.58
C PHE A 115 10.99 2.97 17.90
N PHE A 116 10.19 2.02 17.38
CA PHE A 116 8.90 2.35 16.77
C PHE A 116 7.91 2.92 17.80
N THR A 117 7.87 2.37 19.01
CA THR A 117 6.99 2.86 20.09
C THR A 117 7.33 4.31 20.47
N VAL A 118 8.62 4.64 20.60
CA VAL A 118 9.04 6.03 20.88
C VAL A 118 8.68 6.95 19.72
N LEU A 119 8.89 6.52 18.48
CA LEU A 119 8.51 7.29 17.29
C LEU A 119 7.00 7.57 17.27
N GLU A 120 6.17 6.56 17.55
CA GLU A 120 4.71 6.72 17.62
C GLU A 120 4.28 7.66 18.75
N ILE A 121 4.87 7.54 19.94
CA ILE A 121 4.58 8.44 21.08
C ILE A 121 4.93 9.88 20.73
N VAL A 122 6.10 10.12 20.13
CA VAL A 122 6.52 11.47 19.70
C VAL A 122 5.58 12.02 18.62
N ALA A 123 5.21 11.19 17.64
CA ALA A 123 4.28 11.58 16.58
C ALA A 123 2.89 11.93 17.15
N LEU A 124 2.36 11.11 18.06
CA LEU A 124 1.08 11.33 18.75
C LEU A 124 1.13 12.59 19.62
N ALA A 125 2.18 12.78 20.41
CA ALA A 125 2.35 13.97 21.24
C ALA A 125 2.40 15.25 20.39
N PHE A 126 3.14 15.22 19.28
CA PHE A 126 3.20 16.34 18.34
C PHE A 126 1.83 16.62 17.68
N TYR A 127 1.12 15.56 17.26
CA TYR A 127 -0.22 15.66 16.68
C TYR A 127 -1.21 16.32 17.64
N TYR A 128 -1.27 15.86 18.89
CA TYR A 128 -2.21 16.38 19.89
C TYR A 128 -1.84 17.79 20.35
N SER A 129 -0.55 18.09 20.55
CA SER A 129 -0.11 19.42 20.99
C SER A 129 -0.34 20.50 19.93
N ARG A 130 -0.14 20.18 18.64
CA ARG A 130 -0.17 21.17 17.55
C ARG A 130 -1.07 20.75 16.40
N ARG A 131 -2.30 20.33 16.71
CA ARG A 131 -3.26 19.85 15.71
C ARG A 131 -3.45 20.81 14.52
N SER A 132 -3.60 22.11 14.79
CA SER A 132 -3.78 23.12 13.74
C SER A 132 -2.54 23.24 12.83
N THR A 133 -1.34 23.21 13.40
CA THR A 133 -0.07 23.24 12.65
C THR A 133 0.08 21.98 11.81
N VAL A 134 -0.18 20.80 12.37
CA VAL A 134 -0.13 19.54 11.62
C VAL A 134 -1.10 19.56 10.46
N PHE A 135 -2.35 20.00 10.69
CA PHE A 135 -3.34 20.11 9.63
C PHE A 135 -2.90 21.09 8.53
N ASN A 136 -2.31 22.23 8.90
CA ASN A 136 -1.78 23.20 7.95
C ASN A 136 -0.60 22.65 7.14
N ILE A 137 0.31 21.89 7.77
CA ILE A 137 1.43 21.23 7.09
C ILE A 137 0.90 20.19 6.09
N VAL A 138 0.02 19.30 6.53
CA VAL A 138 -0.61 18.29 5.67
C VAL A 138 -1.32 18.97 4.49
N ARG A 139 -2.08 20.03 4.74
CA ARG A 139 -2.78 20.80 3.70
C ARG A 139 -1.81 21.45 2.71
N ARG A 140 -0.65 21.95 3.15
CA ARG A 140 0.40 22.47 2.26
C ARG A 140 1.02 21.37 1.41
N ILE A 141 1.36 20.22 2.01
CA ILE A 141 1.94 19.07 1.29
C ILE A 141 0.95 18.55 0.26
N LEU A 142 -0.32 18.41 0.63
CA LEU A 142 -1.38 18.00 -0.30
C LEU A 142 -1.56 19.02 -1.42
N LYS A 143 -1.59 20.33 -1.11
CA LYS A 143 -1.67 21.37 -2.14
C LYS A 143 -0.48 21.32 -3.10
N GLN A 144 0.75 21.19 -2.58
CA GLN A 144 1.95 21.08 -3.42
C GLN A 144 1.95 19.81 -4.28
N SER A 145 1.49 18.69 -3.72
CA SER A 145 1.34 17.43 -4.45
C SER A 145 0.27 17.56 -5.54
N LEU A 146 -0.84 18.24 -5.25
CA LEU A 146 -1.94 18.44 -6.21
C LEU A 146 -1.52 19.34 -7.37
N LEU A 147 -0.70 20.36 -7.12
CA LEU A 147 -0.14 21.21 -8.18
C LEU A 147 0.79 20.46 -9.14
N ARG A 148 1.35 19.32 -8.69
CA ARG A 148 2.19 18.40 -9.47
C ARG A 148 1.43 17.17 -9.94
N TYR A 149 0.12 17.12 -9.72
CA TYR A 149 -0.72 16.05 -10.22
C TYR A 149 -0.71 16.11 -11.74
N ARG A 150 -0.36 14.99 -12.37
CA ARG A 150 -0.29 14.87 -13.83
C ARG A 150 -1.50 14.17 -14.41
N SER A 151 -1.69 12.91 -14.05
CA SER A 151 -2.80 12.11 -14.54
C SER A 151 -3.01 10.88 -13.68
N LYS A 152 -4.14 10.20 -13.90
CA LYS A 152 -4.48 8.93 -13.25
C LYS A 152 -3.50 7.80 -13.59
N GLU A 153 -2.87 7.88 -14.76
CA GLU A 153 -1.89 6.89 -15.25
C GLU A 153 -0.43 7.24 -14.92
N SER A 154 -0.17 8.44 -14.39
CA SER A 154 1.17 8.87 -14.03
C SER A 154 1.71 8.09 -12.82
N ARG A 155 2.97 7.66 -12.90
CA ARG A 155 3.69 6.95 -11.81
C ARG A 155 4.30 7.91 -10.79
N ASP A 156 3.97 9.20 -10.87
CA ASP A 156 4.53 10.19 -9.96
C ASP A 156 3.95 9.99 -8.55
N PRO A 157 4.77 10.07 -7.50
CA PRO A 157 4.32 9.87 -6.12
C PRO A 157 3.23 10.87 -5.70
N HIS A 158 3.17 12.04 -6.35
CA HIS A 158 2.15 13.06 -6.08
C HIS A 158 0.79 12.72 -6.71
N SER A 159 0.76 12.26 -7.96
CA SER A 159 -0.47 11.82 -8.64
C SER A 159 -1.07 10.58 -7.99
N MET A 160 -0.18 9.67 -7.60
CA MET A 160 -0.48 8.44 -6.91
C MET A 160 -1.33 8.68 -5.65
N LEU A 161 -0.88 9.54 -4.74
CA LEU A 161 -1.57 9.84 -3.48
C LEU A 161 -3.06 10.18 -3.67
N PHE A 162 -3.37 11.01 -4.66
CA PHE A 162 -4.74 11.44 -4.94
C PHE A 162 -5.58 10.35 -5.61
N ASN A 163 -4.99 9.57 -6.52
CA ASN A 163 -5.68 8.48 -7.21
C ASN A 163 -6.22 7.38 -6.28
N VAL A 164 -5.61 7.20 -5.09
CA VAL A 164 -6.07 6.21 -4.10
C VAL A 164 -6.97 6.80 -3.02
N MET A 165 -6.79 8.06 -2.65
CA MET A 165 -7.65 8.66 -1.62
C MET A 165 -9.03 9.05 -2.18
N MET A 166 -9.09 9.58 -3.40
CA MET A 166 -10.34 10.13 -3.96
C MET A 166 -11.46 9.09 -4.12
N PRO A 167 -11.22 7.88 -4.67
CA PRO A 167 -12.30 6.88 -4.85
C PRO A 167 -12.94 6.38 -3.55
N PRO A 168 -12.19 5.90 -2.53
CA PRO A 168 -12.79 5.37 -1.31
C PRO A 168 -13.38 6.46 -0.40
N LEU A 169 -12.87 7.70 -0.46
CA LEU A 169 -13.41 8.81 0.35
C LEU A 169 -14.52 9.58 -0.38
N HIS A 170 -14.87 9.21 -1.63
CA HIS A 170 -15.82 9.93 -2.48
C HIS A 170 -15.55 11.45 -2.54
N CYS A 171 -14.27 11.84 -2.58
CA CYS A 171 -13.85 13.24 -2.59
C CYS A 171 -13.07 13.59 -3.87
N CYS A 172 -13.09 14.87 -4.27
CA CYS A 172 -12.39 15.36 -5.46
C CYS A 172 -11.67 16.67 -5.16
N GLY A 173 -10.34 16.63 -5.29
CA GLY A 173 -9.46 17.75 -4.95
C GLY A 173 -9.21 17.89 -3.45
N LEU A 174 -8.77 19.07 -3.03
CA LEU A 174 -8.54 19.39 -1.61
C LEU A 174 -9.77 20.04 -0.97
N HIS A 175 -10.46 20.87 -1.76
CA HIS A 175 -11.77 21.43 -1.46
C HIS A 175 -12.76 21.01 -2.55
N ASN A 176 -12.43 21.29 -3.81
CA ASN A 176 -13.31 21.09 -4.97
C ASN A 176 -12.51 20.70 -6.22
N ALA A 177 -13.21 20.25 -7.27
CA ALA A 177 -12.61 19.93 -8.57
C ALA A 177 -11.85 21.11 -9.23
N SER A 178 -12.21 22.36 -8.91
CA SER A 178 -11.50 23.56 -9.39
C SER A 178 -10.07 23.66 -8.87
N ASP A 179 -9.67 22.88 -7.85
CA ASP A 179 -8.29 22.87 -7.37
C ASP A 179 -7.30 22.37 -8.43
N PHE A 180 -7.76 21.49 -9.34
CA PHE A 180 -6.97 20.99 -10.46
C PHE A 180 -6.72 22.03 -11.55
N ASP A 181 -7.49 23.12 -11.59
CA ASP A 181 -7.25 24.20 -12.57
C ASP A 181 -5.89 24.85 -12.40
N ARG A 182 -5.34 24.77 -11.18
CA ARG A 182 -4.05 25.33 -10.81
C ARG A 182 -2.89 24.35 -11.01
N ALA A 183 -3.17 23.08 -11.28
CA ALA A 183 -2.15 22.07 -11.57
C ALA A 183 -1.63 22.28 -12.99
N LYS A 184 -0.36 22.70 -13.11
CA LYS A 184 0.26 23.04 -14.40
C LYS A 184 0.44 21.85 -15.31
N ASP A 185 0.62 20.69 -14.71
CA ASP A 185 0.94 19.44 -15.39
C ASP A 185 -0.26 18.51 -15.54
N PHE A 186 -1.45 18.95 -15.12
CA PHE A 186 -2.66 18.13 -15.18
C PHE A 186 -3.09 17.95 -16.64
N ASP A 187 -2.98 16.72 -17.12
CA ASP A 187 -3.43 16.31 -18.44
C ASP A 187 -4.96 16.26 -18.44
N ARG A 188 -5.58 17.38 -18.79
CA ARG A 188 -7.01 17.42 -19.11
C ARG A 188 -7.18 16.73 -20.45
N GLN A 189 -7.29 15.40 -20.48
CA GLN A 189 -7.79 14.73 -21.66
C GLN A 189 -9.26 15.09 -21.85
N PHE A 190 -9.49 16.27 -22.41
CA PHE A 190 -10.77 16.72 -22.88
C PHE A 190 -11.07 15.89 -24.14
N ASN A 191 -11.88 14.84 -24.00
CA ASN A 191 -12.39 14.15 -25.17
C ASN A 191 -13.48 15.05 -25.78
N THR A 192 -13.10 15.86 -26.77
CA THR A 192 -13.97 16.81 -27.49
C THR A 192 -15.24 16.14 -28.05
N THR A 193 -15.24 14.81 -28.16
CA THR A 193 -16.33 14.02 -28.74
C THR A 193 -17.46 13.69 -27.76
N THR A 194 -17.24 13.68 -26.44
CA THR A 194 -18.23 13.19 -25.45
C THR A 194 -18.59 14.18 -24.35
N GLY A 195 -17.88 15.31 -24.22
CA GLY A 195 -18.24 16.37 -23.26
C GLY A 195 -18.22 15.93 -21.79
N LEU A 196 -17.51 14.85 -21.46
CA LEU A 196 -17.39 14.31 -20.10
C LEU A 196 -15.95 14.34 -19.63
N ILE A 197 -15.77 14.77 -18.38
CA ILE A 197 -14.50 14.72 -17.65
C ILE A 197 -14.37 13.28 -17.14
N SER A 198 -13.39 12.54 -17.66
CA SER A 198 -13.02 11.19 -17.16
C SER A 198 -11.90 11.28 -16.14
#